data_AF-A0A9P9KKU5-F1
#
_entry.id   AF-A0A9P9KKU5-F1
#
_cell.length_a   1.000
_cell.length_b   1.000
_cell.length_c   1.000
_cell.angle_alpha   90.00
_cell.angle_beta   90.00
_cell.angle_gamma   90.00
#
_symmetry.space_group_name_H-M   'P 1'
#
loop_
_entity.id
_entity.type
_entity.pdbx_description
1 polymer ?
#
loop_
_entity_poly.entity_id
_entity_poly.type
_entity_poly.pdbx_seq_one_letter_code
_entity_poly.pdbx_strand_id
1 'polypeptide(L)'
;MSNHKSKATAEVEDVASKIDSLSITGRKGESQRRKSLNEALRSFNEAAVAFSEQGANIAKLLRADDVFNKEYVESIYLAQTRAIELGRVARLLNDSAIHAVVRQVISLGDKTLFGVAELLQHFKKPIRNIAQRVIGESKSEDILWKIAEECYHQAASPTGELNTEDYLASSKWIEKKDRKQDWIKFWIRPLCKCPGGPTLFQSDEDFVFDDSVEKPPKHMPRYLFRAYDKNSTGLNTDAMVASVLHQRGEANRHKIDIFSMDSQEASEMLHHHLHKGLYNTRKTNNLVSWSSSLMFVIQYANWRFCNPWFGQPDDIHICAVATSKFPRRQFARDKWLLNSFKNGDFSDEESDFRNLRLNLTQYDNGEYLSQGKLLIEGRSCTLV
;
A
#
# COMPACT_ATOMS: atom_id res chain seq x y z
N MET A 1 -17.96 -40.58 35.61
CA MET A 1 -17.11 -41.06 34.50
C MET A 1 -17.79 -41.08 33.12
N SER A 2 -19.13 -41.15 33.02
CA SER A 2 -19.84 -41.20 31.72
C SER A 2 -19.87 -39.86 30.93
N ASN A 3 -20.03 -38.72 31.62
CA ASN A 3 -20.18 -37.39 30.96
C ASN A 3 -18.90 -36.85 30.28
N HIS A 4 -17.72 -37.15 30.82
CA HIS A 4 -16.46 -36.70 30.21
C HIS A 4 -16.10 -37.48 28.94
N LYS A 5 -16.48 -38.76 28.87
CA LYS A 5 -16.28 -39.59 27.68
C LYS A 5 -17.18 -39.13 26.53
N SER A 6 -18.46 -38.81 26.80
CA SER A 6 -19.39 -38.37 25.75
C SER A 6 -19.01 -37.01 25.16
N LYS A 7 -18.50 -36.09 26.00
CA LYS A 7 -18.02 -34.78 25.57
C LYS A 7 -16.77 -34.88 24.69
N ALA A 8 -15.81 -35.71 25.09
CA ALA A 8 -14.60 -35.95 24.30
C ALA A 8 -14.90 -36.61 22.94
N THR A 9 -15.84 -37.55 22.87
CA THR A 9 -16.27 -38.13 21.59
C THR A 9 -16.97 -37.13 20.68
N ALA A 10 -17.80 -36.24 21.23
CA ALA A 10 -18.46 -35.20 20.44
C ALA A 10 -17.47 -34.16 19.89
N GLU A 11 -16.44 -33.80 20.66
CA GLU A 11 -15.36 -32.93 20.20
C GLU A 11 -14.51 -33.58 19.10
N VAL A 12 -14.29 -34.90 19.16
CA VAL A 12 -13.56 -35.66 18.12
C VAL A 12 -14.37 -35.78 16.83
N GLU A 13 -15.69 -36.03 16.90
CA GLU A 13 -16.57 -36.06 15.72
C GLU A 13 -16.68 -34.68 15.05
N ASP A 14 -16.72 -33.60 15.84
CA ASP A 14 -16.71 -32.23 15.32
C ASP A 14 -15.42 -31.95 14.53
N VAL A 15 -14.27 -32.32 15.07
CA VAL A 15 -12.96 -32.17 14.41
C VAL A 15 -12.86 -33.04 13.15
N ALA A 16 -13.36 -34.29 13.18
CA ALA A 16 -13.37 -35.17 12.01
C ALA A 16 -14.24 -34.60 10.88
N SER A 17 -15.42 -34.05 11.20
CA SER A 17 -16.29 -33.41 10.21
C SER A 17 -15.65 -32.17 9.57
N LYS A 18 -14.89 -31.41 10.38
CA LYS A 18 -14.11 -30.26 9.90
C LYS A 18 -12.99 -30.70 8.95
N ILE A 19 -12.32 -31.82 9.22
CA ILE A 19 -11.28 -32.37 8.33
C ILE A 19 -11.86 -32.81 6.98
N ASP A 20 -13.01 -33.47 6.97
CA ASP A 20 -13.66 -33.89 5.71
C ASP A 20 -14.04 -32.70 4.82
N SER A 21 -14.43 -31.57 5.44
CA SER A 21 -14.72 -30.32 4.73
C SER A 21 -13.50 -29.68 4.04
N LEU A 22 -12.27 -30.07 4.42
CA LEU A 22 -11.02 -29.55 3.84
C LEU A 22 -10.60 -30.29 2.55
N SER A 23 -11.29 -31.37 2.17
CA SER A 23 -10.93 -32.20 1.01
C SER A 23 -11.25 -31.51 -0.33
N ILE A 24 -10.29 -30.74 -0.86
CA ILE A 24 -10.39 -30.19 -2.22
C ILE A 24 -9.98 -31.26 -3.24
N THR A 25 -10.88 -32.17 -3.56
CA THR A 25 -10.68 -33.16 -4.64
C THR A 25 -11.54 -32.82 -5.87
N GLY A 26 -10.91 -32.74 -7.05
CA GLY A 26 -11.60 -32.72 -8.35
C GLY A 26 -11.27 -31.56 -9.30
N ARG A 27 -11.33 -31.84 -10.62
CA ARG A 27 -11.34 -30.86 -11.72
C ARG A 27 -12.65 -30.06 -11.70
N LYS A 28 -12.81 -29.15 -10.74
CA LYS A 28 -13.92 -28.19 -10.71
C LYS A 28 -13.57 -26.94 -11.56
N GLY A 29 -14.58 -26.23 -12.07
CA GLY A 29 -14.40 -24.93 -12.76
C GLY A 29 -13.86 -23.84 -11.83
N GLU A 30 -13.32 -22.74 -12.38
CA GLU A 30 -12.56 -21.74 -11.61
C GLU A 30 -13.36 -21.08 -10.48
N SER A 31 -14.62 -20.72 -10.72
CA SER A 31 -15.53 -20.17 -9.70
C SER A 31 -15.75 -21.15 -8.53
N GLN A 32 -15.99 -22.43 -8.85
CA GLN A 32 -16.20 -23.48 -7.85
C GLN A 32 -14.93 -23.83 -7.07
N ARG A 33 -13.75 -23.73 -7.71
CA ARG A 33 -12.45 -23.86 -7.01
C ARG A 33 -12.21 -22.75 -6.02
N ARG A 34 -12.50 -21.50 -6.37
CA ARG A 34 -12.37 -20.35 -5.46
C ARG A 34 -13.30 -20.49 -4.25
N LYS A 35 -14.54 -20.90 -4.47
CA LYS A 35 -15.49 -21.19 -3.39
C LYS A 35 -14.98 -22.31 -2.45
N SER A 36 -14.50 -23.41 -3.03
CA SER A 36 -13.95 -24.54 -2.26
C SER A 36 -12.70 -24.15 -1.47
N LEU A 37 -11.83 -23.29 -2.02
CA LEU A 37 -10.65 -22.79 -1.33
C LEU A 37 -11.02 -21.87 -0.16
N ASN A 38 -11.97 -20.96 -0.35
CA ASN A 38 -12.43 -20.06 0.72
C ASN A 38 -13.06 -20.85 1.88
N GLU A 39 -13.87 -21.86 1.57
CA GLU A 39 -14.46 -22.77 2.57
C GLU A 39 -13.37 -23.53 3.32
N ALA A 40 -12.36 -24.05 2.61
CA ALA A 40 -11.24 -24.76 3.24
C ALA A 40 -10.38 -23.83 4.12
N LEU A 41 -10.09 -22.61 3.67
CA LEU A 41 -9.33 -21.62 4.47
C LEU A 41 -10.08 -21.25 5.75
N ARG A 42 -11.41 -21.05 5.66
CA ARG A 42 -12.25 -20.75 6.81
C ARG A 42 -12.26 -21.92 7.81
N SER A 43 -12.50 -23.14 7.32
CA SER A 43 -12.51 -24.35 8.15
C SER A 43 -11.15 -24.59 8.82
N PHE A 44 -10.05 -24.39 8.09
CA PHE A 44 -8.70 -24.47 8.65
C PHE A 44 -8.49 -23.44 9.76
N ASN A 45 -8.92 -22.19 9.56
CA ASN A 45 -8.79 -21.13 10.56
C ASN A 45 -9.58 -21.46 11.84
N GLU A 46 -10.82 -21.93 11.71
CA GLU A 46 -11.65 -22.36 12.84
C GLU A 46 -11.00 -23.52 13.61
N ALA A 47 -10.49 -24.53 12.89
CA ALA A 47 -9.78 -25.65 13.51
C ALA A 47 -8.48 -25.19 14.21
N ALA A 48 -7.70 -24.32 13.58
CA ALA A 48 -6.44 -23.82 14.12
C ALA A 48 -6.64 -23.03 15.43
N VAL A 49 -7.71 -22.23 15.52
CA VAL A 49 -8.08 -21.52 16.76
C VAL A 49 -8.41 -22.53 17.87
N ALA A 50 -9.30 -23.48 17.61
CA ALA A 50 -9.69 -24.50 18.58
C ALA A 50 -8.48 -25.34 19.07
N PHE A 51 -7.62 -25.78 18.14
CA PHE A 51 -6.40 -26.52 18.48
C PHE A 51 -5.42 -25.68 19.30
N SER A 52 -5.28 -24.38 19.00
CA SER A 52 -4.38 -23.50 19.75
C SER A 52 -4.86 -23.29 21.19
N GLU A 53 -6.18 -23.11 21.39
CA GLU A 53 -6.78 -23.00 22.72
C GLU A 53 -6.63 -24.29 23.54
N GLN A 54 -6.93 -25.44 22.94
CA GLN A 54 -6.76 -26.74 23.59
C GLN A 54 -5.28 -27.01 23.94
N GLY A 55 -4.37 -26.73 23.00
CA GLY A 55 -2.93 -26.87 23.22
C GLY A 55 -2.43 -25.99 24.37
N ALA A 56 -2.91 -24.74 24.48
CA ALA A 56 -2.57 -23.84 25.58
C ALA A 56 -3.08 -24.38 26.93
N ASN A 57 -4.29 -24.94 26.98
CA ASN A 57 -4.84 -25.55 28.19
C ASN A 57 -4.03 -26.77 28.64
N ILE A 58 -3.65 -27.66 27.71
CA ILE A 58 -2.80 -28.81 28.01
C ILE A 58 -1.43 -28.35 28.54
N ALA A 59 -0.81 -27.35 27.89
CA ALA A 59 0.47 -26.80 28.34
C ALA A 59 0.38 -26.19 29.75
N LYS A 60 -0.77 -25.59 30.12
CA LYS A 60 -1.03 -25.09 31.47
C LYS A 60 -1.17 -26.23 32.49
N LEU A 61 -1.91 -27.29 32.16
CA LEU A 61 -2.10 -28.46 33.04
C LEU A 61 -0.78 -29.20 33.29
N LEU A 62 0.08 -29.33 32.27
CA LEU A 62 1.40 -29.96 32.40
C LEU A 62 2.40 -29.17 33.26
N ARG A 63 2.15 -27.88 33.51
CA ARG A 63 2.99 -27.03 34.36
C ARG A 63 2.52 -27.00 35.81
N ALA A 64 1.37 -27.58 36.14
CA ALA A 64 0.94 -27.74 37.53
C ALA A 64 1.74 -28.89 38.16
N ASP A 65 2.31 -28.66 39.34
CA ASP A 65 3.30 -29.54 40.01
C ASP A 65 2.73 -30.90 40.46
N ASP A 66 1.43 -31.10 40.32
CA ASP A 66 0.63 -32.12 40.99
C ASP A 66 -0.06 -33.13 40.04
N VAL A 67 0.22 -33.09 38.72
CA VAL A 67 -0.53 -33.87 37.70
C VAL A 67 0.30 -34.99 37.03
N PHE A 68 1.61 -35.08 37.27
CA PHE A 68 2.48 -36.00 36.52
C PHE A 68 2.44 -37.45 37.08
N ASN A 69 1.54 -38.28 36.54
CA ASN A 69 1.49 -39.73 36.78
C ASN A 69 2.10 -40.51 35.59
N LYS A 70 2.79 -41.64 35.87
CA LYS A 70 3.37 -42.54 34.85
C LYS A 70 2.34 -43.01 33.81
N GLU A 71 1.06 -43.10 34.18
CA GLU A 71 -0.04 -43.50 33.29
C GLU A 71 -0.30 -42.51 32.15
N TYR A 72 0.10 -41.24 32.29
CA TYR A 72 -0.11 -40.22 31.26
C TYR A 72 1.05 -40.08 30.28
N VAL A 73 2.18 -40.75 30.52
CA VAL A 73 3.42 -40.58 29.73
C VAL A 73 3.20 -40.89 28.24
N GLU A 74 2.49 -41.97 27.92
CA GLU A 74 2.20 -42.36 26.54
C GLU A 74 1.29 -41.34 25.84
N SER A 75 0.27 -40.84 26.54
CA SER A 75 -0.67 -39.83 26.02
C SER A 75 0.02 -38.48 25.80
N ILE A 76 0.92 -38.09 26.71
CA ILE A 76 1.75 -36.88 26.59
C ILE A 76 2.68 -36.99 25.39
N TYR A 77 3.35 -38.14 25.22
CA TYR A 77 4.23 -38.40 24.08
C TYR A 77 3.47 -38.34 22.73
N LEU A 78 2.27 -38.93 22.69
CA LEU A 78 1.42 -38.89 21.49
C LEU A 78 0.99 -37.44 21.17
N ALA A 79 0.56 -36.69 22.19
CA ALA A 79 0.18 -35.28 22.03
C ALA A 79 1.35 -34.43 21.52
N GLN A 80 2.55 -34.63 22.07
CA GLN A 80 3.78 -33.96 21.62
C GLN A 80 4.09 -34.30 20.14
N THR A 81 3.99 -35.56 19.76
CA THR A 81 4.21 -36.01 18.37
C THR A 81 3.22 -35.34 17.41
N ARG A 82 1.93 -35.31 17.76
CA ARG A 82 0.90 -34.63 16.95
C ARG A 82 1.13 -33.13 16.85
N ALA A 83 1.54 -32.48 17.94
CA ALA A 83 1.89 -31.05 17.92
C ALA A 83 3.06 -30.75 16.96
N ILE A 84 4.08 -31.62 16.91
CA ILE A 84 5.20 -31.50 15.97
C ILE A 84 4.72 -31.63 14.51
N GLU A 85 3.84 -32.59 14.23
CA GLU A 85 3.25 -32.77 12.89
C GLU A 85 2.44 -31.56 12.46
N LEU A 86 1.58 -31.04 13.34
CA LEU A 86 0.82 -29.80 13.10
C LEU A 86 1.76 -28.62 12.84
N GLY A 87 2.85 -28.50 13.61
CA GLY A 87 3.88 -27.48 13.38
C GLY A 87 4.61 -27.62 12.04
N ARG A 88 4.71 -28.83 11.48
CA ARG A 88 5.23 -29.03 10.10
C ARG A 88 4.22 -28.59 9.06
N VAL A 89 2.94 -28.94 9.22
CA VAL A 89 1.86 -28.53 8.31
C VAL A 89 1.70 -27.02 8.31
N ALA A 90 1.71 -26.38 9.48
CA ALA A 90 1.63 -24.93 9.61
C ALA A 90 2.76 -24.21 8.85
N ARG A 91 4.00 -24.72 8.96
CA ARG A 91 5.15 -24.18 8.20
C ARG A 91 4.97 -24.35 6.70
N LEU A 92 4.54 -25.52 6.24
CA LEU A 92 4.29 -25.78 4.82
C LEU A 92 3.20 -24.85 4.26
N LEU A 93 2.11 -24.65 5.00
CA LEU A 93 1.04 -23.73 4.64
C LEU A 93 1.55 -22.30 4.55
N ASN A 94 2.31 -21.84 5.55
CA ASN A 94 2.90 -20.51 5.58
C ASN A 94 3.84 -20.28 4.37
N ASP A 95 4.74 -21.21 4.09
CA ASP A 95 5.66 -21.13 2.95
C ASP A 95 4.90 -21.11 1.61
N SER A 96 3.82 -21.89 1.50
CA SER A 96 2.95 -21.92 0.32
C SER A 96 2.20 -20.60 0.14
N ALA A 97 1.70 -20.02 1.23
CA ALA A 97 1.01 -18.73 1.25
C ALA A 97 1.94 -17.59 0.84
N ILE A 98 3.16 -17.52 1.42
CA ILE A 98 4.19 -16.55 1.02
C ILE A 98 4.50 -16.68 -0.47
N HIS A 99 4.69 -17.92 -0.95
CA HIS A 99 4.99 -18.16 -2.36
C HIS A 99 3.84 -17.74 -3.28
N ALA A 100 2.58 -17.98 -2.90
CA ALA A 100 1.40 -17.57 -3.65
C ALA A 100 1.27 -16.03 -3.71
N VAL A 101 1.47 -15.35 -2.57
CA VAL A 101 1.43 -13.90 -2.46
C VAL A 101 2.53 -13.23 -3.29
N VAL A 102 3.78 -13.70 -3.15
CA VAL A 102 4.92 -13.19 -3.95
C VAL A 102 4.67 -13.40 -5.43
N ARG A 103 4.16 -14.57 -5.83
CA ARG A 103 3.80 -14.85 -7.22
C ARG A 103 2.74 -13.86 -7.72
N GLN A 104 1.73 -13.57 -6.92
CA GLN A 104 0.68 -12.62 -7.27
C GLN A 104 1.24 -11.21 -7.48
N VAL A 105 2.04 -10.70 -6.54
CA VAL A 105 2.67 -9.37 -6.65
C VAL A 105 3.53 -9.29 -7.91
N ILE A 106 4.41 -10.28 -8.13
CA ILE A 106 5.29 -10.32 -9.32
C ILE A 106 4.49 -10.40 -10.63
N SER A 107 3.31 -11.04 -10.62
CA SER A 107 2.48 -11.17 -11.82
C SER A 107 1.88 -9.86 -12.31
N LEU A 108 1.79 -8.85 -11.43
CA LEU A 108 1.27 -7.53 -11.76
C LEU A 108 2.33 -6.63 -12.43
N GLY A 109 3.61 -6.99 -12.33
CA GLY A 109 4.72 -6.24 -12.90
C GLY A 109 4.97 -6.57 -14.37
N ASP A 110 5.77 -5.72 -15.03
CA ASP A 110 6.17 -5.94 -16.42
C ASP A 110 7.50 -6.68 -16.47
N LYS A 111 7.45 -7.96 -16.85
CA LYS A 111 8.62 -8.83 -16.95
C LYS A 111 9.37 -8.68 -18.27
N THR A 112 8.83 -7.90 -19.22
CA THR A 112 9.48 -7.65 -20.51
C THR A 112 10.58 -6.59 -20.41
N LEU A 113 10.58 -5.82 -19.31
CA LEU A 113 11.64 -4.87 -18.97
C LEU A 113 13.02 -5.53 -18.91
N PHE A 114 14.05 -4.77 -19.30
CA PHE A 114 15.36 -5.30 -19.58
C PHE A 114 16.02 -5.91 -18.34
N GLY A 115 16.37 -7.20 -18.42
CA GLY A 115 17.08 -7.91 -17.35
C GLY A 115 16.24 -8.22 -16.09
N VAL A 116 14.95 -7.89 -16.06
CA VAL A 116 14.08 -8.09 -14.88
C VAL A 116 13.89 -9.57 -14.55
N ALA A 117 13.76 -10.44 -15.55
CA ALA A 117 13.59 -11.89 -15.31
C ALA A 117 14.80 -12.50 -14.55
N GLU A 118 16.01 -12.09 -14.89
CA GLU A 118 17.25 -12.51 -14.22
C GLU A 118 17.32 -11.97 -12.79
N LEU A 119 16.95 -10.70 -12.59
CA LEU A 119 16.93 -10.06 -11.28
C LEU A 119 15.89 -10.73 -10.36
N LEU A 120 14.70 -11.06 -10.87
CA LEU A 120 13.68 -11.81 -10.13
C LEU A 120 14.19 -13.18 -9.68
N GLN A 121 14.98 -13.85 -10.53
CA GLN A 121 15.59 -15.14 -10.18
C GLN A 121 16.69 -14.97 -9.13
N HIS A 122 17.56 -13.98 -9.27
CA HIS A 122 18.64 -13.68 -8.33
C HIS A 122 18.09 -13.29 -6.95
N PHE A 123 17.12 -12.38 -6.90
CA PHE A 123 16.53 -11.86 -5.66
C PHE A 123 15.36 -12.69 -5.12
N LYS A 124 15.14 -13.90 -5.64
CA LYS A 124 14.01 -14.76 -5.23
C LYS A 124 13.93 -14.98 -3.71
N LYS A 125 15.07 -15.21 -3.05
CA LYS A 125 15.13 -15.41 -1.60
C LYS A 125 14.92 -14.10 -0.82
N PRO A 126 15.63 -12.99 -1.11
CA PRO A 126 15.33 -11.67 -0.54
C PRO A 126 13.86 -11.26 -0.65
N ILE A 127 13.24 -11.40 -1.82
CA ILE A 127 11.81 -11.06 -2.03
C ILE A 127 10.89 -11.88 -1.11
N ARG A 128 11.19 -13.18 -0.92
CA ARG A 128 10.41 -14.02 0.00
C ARG A 128 10.59 -13.61 1.45
N ASN A 129 11.81 -13.26 1.87
CA ASN A 129 12.08 -12.79 3.22
C ASN A 129 11.33 -11.47 3.51
N ILE A 130 11.33 -10.54 2.55
CA ILE A 130 10.55 -9.30 2.62
C ILE A 130 9.06 -9.62 2.79
N ALA A 131 8.50 -10.48 1.94
CA ALA A 131 7.10 -10.87 2.03
C ALA A 131 6.76 -11.49 3.39
N GLN A 132 7.64 -12.34 3.93
CA GLN A 132 7.46 -12.95 5.24
C GLN A 132 7.41 -11.92 6.36
N ARG A 133 8.32 -10.92 6.36
CA ARG A 133 8.30 -9.83 7.36
C ARG A 133 7.01 -9.01 7.28
N VAL A 134 6.65 -8.58 6.06
CA VAL A 134 5.45 -7.75 5.85
C VAL A 134 4.17 -8.47 6.25
N ILE A 135 4.05 -9.78 5.97
CA ILE A 135 2.90 -10.59 6.38
C ILE A 135 2.80 -10.69 7.91
N GLY A 136 3.93 -10.79 8.62
CA GLY A 136 3.95 -10.84 10.08
C GLY A 136 3.55 -9.53 10.76
N GLU A 137 3.75 -8.39 10.11
CA GLU A 137 3.50 -7.05 10.66
C GLU A 137 2.16 -6.44 10.22
N SER A 138 1.58 -6.90 9.10
CA SER A 138 0.43 -6.23 8.46
C SER A 138 -0.93 -6.75 8.91
N LYS A 139 -1.89 -5.84 9.09
CA LYS A 139 -3.33 -6.17 9.09
C LYS A 139 -3.78 -6.55 7.67
N SER A 140 -4.67 -7.54 7.59
CA SER A 140 -4.82 -8.50 6.47
C SER A 140 -5.11 -7.94 5.05
N GLU A 141 -5.73 -6.77 4.90
CA GLU A 141 -6.31 -6.35 3.61
C GLU A 141 -5.28 -5.71 2.64
N ASP A 142 -4.13 -5.29 3.17
CA ASP A 142 -3.16 -4.45 2.43
C ASP A 142 -1.88 -5.19 2.03
N ILE A 143 -1.80 -6.50 2.29
CA ILE A 143 -0.56 -7.27 2.22
C ILE A 143 0.11 -7.19 0.84
N LEU A 144 -0.67 -7.24 -0.25
CA LEU A 144 -0.10 -7.28 -1.61
C LEU A 144 0.66 -6.01 -1.97
N TRP A 145 0.06 -4.83 -1.75
CA TRP A 145 0.70 -3.57 -2.10
C TRP A 145 1.77 -3.19 -1.09
N LYS A 146 1.65 -3.56 0.20
CA LYS A 146 2.72 -3.36 1.19
C LYS A 146 3.97 -4.16 0.86
N ILE A 147 3.82 -5.39 0.36
CA ILE A 147 4.96 -6.18 -0.14
C ILE A 147 5.58 -5.49 -1.36
N ALA A 148 4.77 -5.01 -2.30
CA ALA A 148 5.27 -4.29 -3.47
C ALA A 148 6.01 -2.99 -3.07
N GLU A 149 5.48 -2.25 -2.10
CA GLU A 149 6.06 -1.02 -1.54
C GLU A 149 7.40 -1.31 -0.85
N GLU A 150 7.47 -2.33 0.00
CA GLU A 150 8.71 -2.69 0.68
C GLU A 150 9.76 -3.18 -0.33
N CYS A 151 9.38 -4.02 -1.30
CA CYS A 151 10.28 -4.40 -2.38
C CYS A 151 10.76 -3.18 -3.19
N TYR A 152 9.89 -2.22 -3.47
CA TYR A 152 10.27 -0.96 -4.11
C TYR A 152 11.32 -0.20 -3.28
N HIS A 153 11.10 -0.04 -1.97
CA HIS A 153 12.03 0.66 -1.09
C HIS A 153 13.39 -0.05 -1.02
N GLN A 154 13.39 -1.38 -0.90
CA GLN A 154 14.61 -2.19 -0.89
C GLN A 154 15.35 -2.14 -2.24
N ALA A 155 14.64 -2.01 -3.36
CA ALA A 155 15.25 -1.87 -4.68
C ALA A 155 15.81 -0.47 -4.94
N ALA A 156 15.14 0.57 -4.44
CA ALA A 156 15.51 1.96 -4.64
C ALA A 156 16.60 2.46 -3.66
N SER A 157 16.72 1.80 -2.49
CA SER A 157 17.70 2.16 -1.46
C SER A 157 19.11 1.68 -1.81
N PRO A 158 20.16 2.50 -1.60
CA PRO A 158 21.55 2.06 -1.74
C PRO A 158 21.94 0.89 -0.82
N THR A 159 21.28 0.77 0.33
CA THR A 159 21.56 -0.26 1.34
C THR A 159 20.49 -1.35 1.39
N GLY A 160 19.58 -1.38 0.42
CA GLY A 160 18.46 -2.30 0.42
C GLY A 160 18.85 -3.70 -0.05
N GLU A 161 18.14 -4.72 0.44
CA GLU A 161 18.38 -6.13 0.12
C GLU A 161 18.11 -6.48 -1.36
N LEU A 162 17.39 -5.62 -2.08
CA LEU A 162 17.09 -5.75 -3.51
C LEU A 162 17.90 -4.78 -4.38
N ASN A 163 18.93 -4.17 -3.81
CA ASN A 163 19.82 -3.27 -4.53
C ASN A 163 20.66 -4.05 -5.56
N THR A 164 20.78 -3.52 -6.78
CA THR A 164 21.44 -4.21 -7.89
C THR A 164 22.93 -3.86 -8.05
N GLU A 165 23.50 -2.98 -7.22
CA GLU A 165 24.87 -2.49 -7.39
C GLU A 165 25.91 -3.61 -7.37
N ASP A 166 25.80 -4.51 -6.38
CA ASP A 166 26.72 -5.65 -6.22
C ASP A 166 26.55 -6.66 -7.34
N TYR A 167 25.30 -6.97 -7.71
CA TYR A 167 24.99 -7.90 -8.80
C TYR A 167 25.48 -7.39 -10.16
N LEU A 168 25.40 -6.08 -10.40
CA LEU A 168 25.78 -5.45 -11.66
C LEU A 168 27.22 -4.91 -11.65
N ALA A 169 28.03 -5.23 -10.64
CA ALA A 169 29.38 -4.67 -10.48
C ALA A 169 30.30 -4.92 -11.70
N SER A 170 30.13 -6.06 -12.39
CA SER A 170 30.88 -6.44 -13.59
C SER A 170 30.21 -6.03 -14.92
N SER A 171 29.02 -5.43 -14.88
CA SER A 171 28.28 -5.04 -16.09
C SER A 171 28.81 -3.73 -16.69
N LYS A 172 28.63 -3.53 -18.01
CA LYS A 172 28.93 -2.24 -18.64
C LYS A 172 28.07 -1.13 -18.01
N TRP A 173 28.62 0.08 -17.90
CA TRP A 173 27.96 1.19 -17.18
C TRP A 173 26.55 1.52 -17.71
N ILE A 174 26.37 1.53 -19.03
CA ILE A 174 25.07 1.81 -19.66
C ILE A 174 24.05 0.72 -19.32
N GLU A 175 24.41 -0.56 -19.52
CA GLU A 175 23.57 -1.71 -19.15
C GLU A 175 23.24 -1.72 -17.65
N LYS A 176 24.21 -1.34 -16.80
CA LYS A 176 24.02 -1.23 -15.34
C LYS A 176 22.98 -0.17 -14.99
N LYS A 177 23.05 1.01 -15.61
CA LYS A 177 22.10 2.11 -15.37
C LYS A 177 20.68 1.74 -15.80
N ASP A 178 20.54 1.17 -17.00
CA ASP A 178 19.24 0.81 -17.56
C ASP A 178 18.58 -0.32 -16.77
N ARG A 179 19.34 -1.38 -16.43
CA ARG A 179 18.83 -2.48 -15.59
C ARG A 179 18.40 -2.01 -14.20
N LYS A 180 19.15 -1.11 -13.57
CA LYS A 180 18.78 -0.54 -12.27
C LYS A 180 17.48 0.25 -12.36
N GLN A 181 17.33 1.06 -13.41
CA GLN A 181 16.12 1.84 -13.61
C GLN A 181 14.92 0.94 -13.89
N ASP A 182 15.07 -0.06 -14.75
CA ASP A 182 14.02 -1.02 -15.09
C ASP A 182 13.64 -1.91 -13.90
N TRP A 183 14.60 -2.23 -13.02
CA TRP A 183 14.32 -2.92 -11.76
C TRP A 183 13.44 -2.10 -10.81
N ILE A 184 13.72 -0.80 -10.68
CA ILE A 184 12.88 0.11 -9.88
C ILE A 184 11.50 0.28 -10.55
N LYS A 185 11.46 0.47 -11.88
CA LYS A 185 10.22 0.56 -12.66
C LYS A 185 9.35 -0.69 -12.51
N PHE A 186 9.97 -1.87 -12.49
CA PHE A 186 9.27 -3.13 -12.28
C PHE A 186 8.42 -3.08 -11.01
N TRP A 187 8.93 -2.58 -9.88
CA TRP A 187 8.20 -2.56 -8.61
C TRP A 187 7.11 -1.48 -8.50
N ILE A 188 7.22 -0.39 -9.27
CA ILE A 188 6.17 0.65 -9.35
C ILE A 188 4.86 0.05 -9.89
N ARG A 189 4.94 -0.87 -10.86
CA ARG A 189 3.75 -1.40 -11.55
C ARG A 189 2.88 -2.32 -10.66
N PRO A 190 3.42 -3.33 -9.94
CA PRO A 190 2.69 -4.05 -8.90
C PRO A 190 2.12 -3.12 -7.84
N LEU A 191 2.90 -2.14 -7.39
CA LEU A 191 2.47 -1.21 -6.34
C LEU A 191 1.18 -0.46 -6.71
N CYS A 192 1.07 0.04 -7.95
CA CYS A 192 -0.14 0.71 -8.43
C CYS A 192 -1.28 -0.24 -8.81
N LYS A 193 -0.97 -1.45 -9.28
CA LYS A 193 -1.99 -2.43 -9.70
C LYS A 193 -2.55 -3.27 -8.56
N CYS A 194 -1.86 -3.36 -7.43
CA CYS A 194 -2.35 -4.08 -6.26
C CYS A 194 -3.64 -3.41 -5.73
N PRO A 195 -4.65 -4.20 -5.33
CA PRO A 195 -5.79 -3.70 -4.58
C PRO A 195 -5.32 -2.91 -3.35
N GLY A 196 -5.98 -1.80 -3.04
CA GLY A 196 -5.60 -0.93 -1.92
C GLY A 196 -4.33 -0.08 -2.11
N GLY A 197 -3.51 -0.34 -3.13
CA GLY A 197 -2.24 0.35 -3.39
C GLY A 197 -2.39 1.84 -3.78
N PRO A 198 -1.29 2.60 -3.74
CA PRO A 198 -1.29 4.03 -4.02
C PRO A 198 -1.42 4.34 -5.52
N THR A 199 -1.95 5.53 -5.80
CA THR A 199 -1.89 6.15 -7.12
C THR A 199 -0.64 7.03 -7.19
N LEU A 200 0.25 6.72 -8.12
CA LEU A 200 1.50 7.44 -8.34
C LEU A 200 1.38 8.26 -9.63
N PHE A 201 2.08 9.39 -9.71
CA PHE A 201 2.23 10.17 -10.94
C PHE A 201 3.18 9.45 -11.90
N GLN A 202 2.66 8.86 -12.97
CA GLN A 202 3.39 8.10 -13.98
C GLN A 202 3.28 8.79 -15.35
N SER A 203 4.16 9.76 -15.61
CA SER A 203 4.26 10.32 -16.96
C SER A 203 4.83 9.30 -17.94
N ASP A 204 4.20 9.17 -19.11
CA ASP A 204 4.74 8.43 -20.26
C ASP A 204 6.03 9.08 -20.82
N GLU A 205 6.32 10.32 -20.47
CA GLU A 205 7.51 11.06 -20.94
C GLU A 205 8.79 10.71 -20.15
N ASP A 206 8.71 9.83 -19.15
CA ASP A 206 9.92 9.13 -18.67
C ASP A 206 10.52 8.18 -19.73
N PHE A 207 9.85 8.03 -20.88
CA PHE A 207 10.22 7.19 -22.01
C PHE A 207 10.55 7.98 -23.29
N VAL A 208 10.36 9.31 -23.31
CA VAL A 208 10.75 10.17 -24.43
C VAL A 208 11.70 11.24 -23.90
N PHE A 209 12.93 11.25 -24.41
CA PHE A 209 13.93 12.30 -24.18
C PHE A 209 13.54 13.59 -24.90
N ASP A 210 12.34 14.12 -24.64
CA ASP A 210 11.99 15.46 -25.10
C ASP A 210 12.49 16.46 -24.05
N ASP A 211 13.49 17.26 -24.42
CA ASP A 211 14.01 18.36 -23.61
C ASP A 211 12.95 19.48 -23.39
N SER A 212 11.76 19.36 -24.00
CA SER A 212 10.67 20.33 -23.87
C SER A 212 9.87 20.24 -22.56
N VAL A 213 9.99 19.15 -21.78
CA VAL A 213 9.29 18.99 -20.50
C VAL A 213 10.27 19.12 -19.34
N GLU A 214 10.01 20.09 -18.46
CA GLU A 214 10.82 20.28 -17.27
C GLU A 214 10.84 18.99 -16.44
N LYS A 215 12.05 18.53 -16.10
CA LYS A 215 12.24 17.36 -15.25
C LYS A 215 11.58 17.58 -13.90
N PRO A 216 11.00 16.54 -13.26
CA PRO A 216 10.46 16.68 -11.92
C PRO A 216 11.53 17.22 -10.97
N PRO A 217 11.15 17.99 -9.92
CA PRO A 217 12.10 18.64 -9.04
C PRO A 217 13.16 17.66 -8.52
N LYS A 218 14.44 18.03 -8.63
CA LYS A 218 15.57 17.17 -8.23
C LYS A 218 15.52 16.75 -6.75
N HIS A 219 14.90 17.57 -5.90
CA HIS A 219 14.79 17.34 -4.47
C HIS A 219 13.34 17.38 -4.02
N MET A 220 12.87 16.24 -3.48
CA MET A 220 11.61 16.18 -2.74
C MET A 220 11.84 16.79 -1.36
N PRO A 221 11.01 17.74 -0.90
CA PRO A 221 11.05 18.24 0.47
C PRO A 221 10.93 17.09 1.45
N ARG A 222 11.72 17.09 2.54
CA ARG A 222 11.69 16.02 3.55
C ARG A 222 10.31 15.87 4.20
N TYR A 223 9.63 16.99 4.37
CA TYR A 223 8.29 17.07 4.93
C TYR A 223 7.37 17.84 4.01
N LEU A 224 6.12 17.40 3.94
CA LEU A 224 5.02 18.15 3.36
C LEU A 224 3.93 18.32 4.43
N PHE A 225 3.25 19.45 4.39
CA PHE A 225 2.32 19.91 5.42
C PHE A 225 0.94 20.14 4.82
N ARG A 226 -0.11 19.87 5.60
CA ARG A 226 -1.50 20.14 5.24
C ARG A 226 -2.27 20.56 6.48
N ALA A 227 -2.97 21.69 6.39
CA ALA A 227 -3.98 22.06 7.39
C ALA A 227 -5.34 21.52 6.98
N TYR A 228 -6.10 20.97 7.92
CA TYR A 228 -7.47 20.52 7.71
C TYR A 228 -8.32 20.65 8.97
N ASP A 229 -9.63 20.67 8.77
CA ASP A 229 -10.69 20.79 9.77
C ASP A 229 -11.90 19.95 9.29
N LYS A 230 -13.01 19.93 10.05
CA LYS A 230 -14.24 19.23 9.63
C LYS A 230 -14.84 19.71 8.31
N ASN A 231 -14.52 20.95 7.91
CA ASN A 231 -15.03 21.58 6.69
C ASN A 231 -14.11 21.34 5.49
N SER A 232 -12.96 20.72 5.73
CA SER A 232 -12.00 20.38 4.70
C SER A 232 -12.54 19.24 3.86
N THR A 233 -12.57 19.49 2.57
CA THR A 233 -12.97 18.53 1.55
C THR A 233 -12.06 17.31 1.48
N GLY A 234 -12.63 16.18 1.05
CA GLY A 234 -11.93 14.90 1.02
C GLY A 234 -12.03 14.21 2.37
N LEU A 235 -11.30 13.10 2.50
CA LEU A 235 -11.17 12.39 3.77
C LEU A 235 -9.88 12.84 4.44
N ASN A 236 -9.94 13.22 5.72
CA ASN A 236 -8.76 13.56 6.52
C ASN A 236 -8.91 12.86 7.88
N THR A 237 -8.12 11.82 8.13
CA THR A 237 -8.08 11.05 9.38
C THR A 237 -6.63 10.77 9.78
N ASP A 238 -6.41 10.32 11.01
CA ASP A 238 -5.06 9.98 11.50
C ASP A 238 -4.38 8.85 10.70
N ALA A 239 -5.17 8.02 10.01
CA ALA A 239 -4.66 6.93 9.20
C ALA A 239 -4.56 7.27 7.70
N MET A 240 -5.36 8.22 7.20
CA MET A 240 -5.51 8.46 5.76
C MET A 240 -5.90 9.90 5.43
N VAL A 241 -5.30 10.42 4.35
CA VAL A 241 -5.80 11.62 3.65
C VAL A 241 -6.19 11.20 2.23
N ALA A 242 -7.37 11.61 1.76
CA ALA A 242 -7.84 11.24 0.42
C ALA A 242 -8.62 12.35 -0.28
N SER A 243 -8.61 12.28 -1.61
CA SER A 243 -9.30 13.22 -2.50
C SER A 243 -10.83 13.15 -2.33
N VAL A 244 -11.50 14.20 -2.81
CA VAL A 244 -12.98 14.25 -2.82
C VAL A 244 -13.57 13.10 -3.64
N LEU A 245 -12.89 12.74 -4.74
CA LEU A 245 -13.31 11.63 -5.59
C LEU A 245 -13.28 10.28 -4.84
N HIS A 246 -12.29 10.07 -3.96
CA HIS A 246 -12.25 8.89 -3.09
C HIS A 246 -13.40 8.88 -2.08
N GLN A 247 -13.64 10.00 -1.40
CA GLN A 247 -14.68 10.14 -0.37
C GLN A 247 -16.09 9.78 -0.89
N ARG A 248 -16.36 10.01 -2.18
CA ARG A 248 -17.65 9.72 -2.82
C ARG A 248 -17.85 8.25 -3.21
N GLY A 249 -16.81 7.43 -3.18
CA GLY A 249 -16.90 6.01 -3.51
C GLY A 249 -17.15 5.71 -5.01
N GLU A 250 -16.86 6.65 -5.91
CA GLU A 250 -17.16 6.49 -7.34
C GLU A 250 -16.16 5.54 -8.05
N ALA A 251 -16.65 4.36 -8.45
CA ALA A 251 -16.14 3.48 -9.52
C ALA A 251 -14.60 3.30 -9.64
N ASN A 252 -13.86 3.32 -8.54
CA ASN A 252 -12.38 3.31 -8.53
C ASN A 252 -11.71 4.43 -9.37
N ARG A 253 -12.43 5.49 -9.77
CA ARG A 253 -11.86 6.58 -10.59
C ARG A 253 -10.75 7.32 -9.85
N HIS A 254 -10.79 7.30 -8.52
CA HIS A 254 -9.73 7.82 -7.66
C HIS A 254 -8.38 7.10 -7.82
N LYS A 255 -8.32 5.98 -8.55
CA LYS A 255 -7.08 5.27 -8.88
C LYS A 255 -6.50 5.62 -10.24
N ILE A 256 -7.21 6.43 -11.03
CA ILE A 256 -6.73 6.88 -12.34
C ILE A 256 -5.66 7.94 -12.07
N ASP A 257 -4.47 7.68 -12.58
CA ASP A 257 -3.38 8.64 -12.61
C ASP A 257 -3.72 9.74 -13.63
N ILE A 258 -3.48 11.00 -13.26
CA ILE A 258 -3.70 12.16 -14.11
C ILE A 258 -3.00 12.05 -15.48
N PHE A 259 -1.84 11.40 -15.55
CA PHE A 259 -1.12 11.17 -16.82
C PHE A 259 -1.76 10.10 -17.71
N SER A 260 -2.67 9.28 -17.17
CA SER A 260 -3.46 8.32 -17.94
C SER A 260 -4.79 8.91 -18.45
N MET A 261 -5.06 10.18 -18.16
CA MET A 261 -6.26 10.90 -18.62
C MET A 261 -5.97 11.62 -19.94
N ASP A 262 -7.03 12.07 -20.61
CA ASP A 262 -6.88 13.02 -21.71
C ASP A 262 -6.20 14.32 -21.21
N SER A 263 -5.30 14.88 -22.04
CA SER A 263 -4.49 16.05 -21.66
C SER A 263 -5.34 17.27 -21.32
N GLN A 264 -6.46 17.46 -22.04
CA GLN A 264 -7.40 18.54 -21.76
C GLN A 264 -8.10 18.31 -20.43
N GLU A 265 -8.63 17.11 -20.20
CA GLU A 265 -9.29 16.75 -18.94
C GLU A 265 -8.34 16.90 -17.73
N ALA A 266 -7.08 16.49 -17.88
CA ALA A 266 -6.04 16.62 -16.86
C ALA A 266 -5.72 18.10 -16.56
N SER A 267 -5.56 18.91 -17.60
CA SER A 267 -5.35 20.36 -17.47
C SER A 267 -6.51 21.04 -16.75
N GLU A 268 -7.75 20.78 -17.20
CA GLU A 268 -8.95 21.35 -16.59
C GLU A 268 -9.04 20.96 -15.12
N MET A 269 -8.79 19.69 -14.78
CA MET A 269 -8.77 19.23 -13.38
C MET A 269 -7.71 19.97 -12.56
N LEU A 270 -6.51 20.21 -13.09
CA LEU A 270 -5.44 20.95 -12.40
C LEU A 270 -5.82 22.42 -12.19
N HIS A 271 -6.26 23.11 -13.23
CA HIS A 271 -6.69 24.51 -13.11
C HIS A 271 -7.81 24.63 -12.07
N HIS A 272 -8.81 23.76 -12.15
CA HIS A 272 -9.90 23.69 -11.20
C HIS A 272 -9.46 23.40 -9.76
N HIS A 273 -8.52 22.48 -9.56
CA HIS A 273 -7.99 22.16 -8.22
C HIS A 273 -7.24 23.35 -7.61
N LEU A 274 -6.41 24.02 -8.40
CA LEU A 274 -5.49 25.05 -7.91
C LEU A 274 -6.09 26.47 -7.88
N HIS A 275 -7.05 26.79 -8.76
CA HIS A 275 -7.59 28.15 -8.90
C HIS A 275 -8.94 28.36 -8.19
N LYS A 276 -9.94 27.52 -8.48
CA LYS A 276 -11.35 27.85 -8.19
C LYS A 276 -11.85 27.38 -6.82
N GLY A 277 -11.00 26.70 -6.04
CA GLY A 277 -11.43 26.00 -4.84
C GLY A 277 -12.48 24.92 -5.16
N LEU A 278 -12.72 24.01 -4.21
CA LEU A 278 -13.50 22.79 -4.46
C LEU A 278 -15.02 23.02 -4.56
N TYR A 279 -15.49 24.23 -4.87
CA TYR A 279 -16.93 24.52 -4.95
C TYR A 279 -17.56 24.06 -6.28
N ASN A 280 -16.81 24.08 -7.39
CA ASN A 280 -17.33 23.67 -8.72
C ASN A 280 -16.69 22.38 -9.28
N THR A 281 -15.73 21.78 -8.58
CA THR A 281 -14.76 20.83 -9.17
C THR A 281 -14.88 19.41 -8.58
N ARG A 282 -15.89 19.21 -7.72
CA ARG A 282 -16.02 18.02 -6.86
C ARG A 282 -16.24 16.69 -7.60
N LYS A 283 -16.61 16.71 -8.88
CA LYS A 283 -17.00 15.49 -9.63
C LYS A 283 -15.82 14.70 -10.21
N THR A 284 -14.66 15.33 -10.42
CA THR A 284 -13.51 14.69 -11.08
C THR A 284 -12.21 14.86 -10.32
N ASN A 285 -12.18 15.65 -9.26
CA ASN A 285 -10.94 16.03 -8.59
C ASN A 285 -10.34 14.88 -7.77
N ASN A 286 -9.30 14.24 -8.35
CA ASN A 286 -8.54 13.18 -7.73
C ASN A 286 -7.31 13.68 -6.93
N LEU A 287 -7.16 14.99 -6.76
CA LEU A 287 -5.95 15.59 -6.20
C LEU A 287 -6.14 16.03 -4.74
N VAL A 288 -5.03 16.09 -4.01
CA VAL A 288 -4.95 16.58 -2.63
C VAL A 288 -3.74 17.49 -2.51
N SER A 289 -3.96 18.74 -2.08
CA SER A 289 -2.89 19.71 -1.82
C SER A 289 -2.11 19.44 -0.53
N TRP A 290 -0.81 19.66 -0.64
CA TRP A 290 0.19 19.72 0.41
C TRP A 290 1.09 20.92 0.16
N SER A 291 1.74 21.44 1.19
CA SER A 291 2.73 22.51 1.06
C SER A 291 4.08 22.08 1.63
N SER A 292 5.17 22.52 1.01
CA SER A 292 6.52 22.39 1.56
C SER A 292 6.84 23.47 2.62
N SER A 293 5.92 24.42 2.88
CA SER A 293 6.12 25.52 3.82
C SER A 293 5.19 25.38 5.03
N LEU A 294 5.76 24.99 6.18
CA LEU A 294 5.01 24.97 7.44
C LEU A 294 4.45 26.36 7.80
N MET A 295 5.22 27.42 7.56
CA MET A 295 4.78 28.79 7.84
C MET A 295 3.55 29.16 7.03
N PHE A 296 3.51 28.80 5.74
CA PHE A 296 2.33 29.02 4.90
C PHE A 296 1.12 28.26 5.44
N VAL A 297 1.30 27.00 5.87
CA VAL A 297 0.22 26.19 6.43
C VAL A 297 -0.31 26.75 7.75
N ILE A 298 0.57 27.27 8.62
CA ILE A 298 0.16 27.95 9.86
C ILE A 298 -0.62 29.23 9.55
N GLN A 299 -0.15 30.05 8.61
CA GLN A 299 -0.86 31.25 8.17
C GLN A 299 -2.24 30.89 7.60
N TYR A 300 -2.32 29.83 6.81
CA TYR A 300 -3.58 29.34 6.26
C TYR A 300 -4.53 28.80 7.32
N ALA A 301 -4.02 28.07 8.32
CA ALA A 301 -4.79 27.61 9.47
C ALA A 301 -5.36 28.80 10.26
N ASN A 302 -4.53 29.81 10.58
CA ASN A 302 -4.99 31.02 11.26
C ASN A 302 -6.03 31.80 10.43
N TRP A 303 -5.81 31.92 9.12
CA TRP A 303 -6.78 32.56 8.23
C TRP A 303 -8.12 31.81 8.24
N ARG A 304 -8.11 30.48 8.17
CA ARG A 304 -9.33 29.66 8.27
C ARG A 304 -10.04 29.85 9.61
N PHE A 305 -9.29 29.83 10.71
CA PHE A 305 -9.83 30.02 12.06
C PHE A 305 -10.53 31.37 12.21
N CYS A 306 -9.94 32.43 11.65
CA CYS A 306 -10.45 33.80 11.75
C CYS A 306 -11.50 34.14 10.68
N ASN A 307 -11.70 33.32 9.65
CA ASN A 307 -12.55 33.64 8.52
C ASN A 307 -13.98 33.05 8.69
N PRO A 308 -15.01 33.89 8.83
CA PRO A 308 -16.39 33.44 9.02
C PRO A 308 -16.94 32.51 7.92
N TRP A 309 -16.35 32.51 6.72
CA TRP A 309 -16.77 31.65 5.62
C TRP A 309 -16.61 30.15 5.91
N PHE A 310 -15.76 29.77 6.88
CA PHE A 310 -15.56 28.38 7.28
C PHE A 310 -16.43 27.97 8.49
N GLY A 311 -17.39 28.80 8.90
CA GLY A 311 -18.28 28.51 10.03
C GLY A 311 -17.62 28.78 11.38
N GLN A 312 -18.16 28.17 12.45
CA GLN A 312 -17.55 28.31 13.78
C GLN A 312 -16.16 27.66 13.80
N PRO A 313 -15.19 28.27 14.51
CA PRO A 313 -13.85 27.71 14.62
C PRO A 313 -13.91 26.34 15.28
N ASP A 314 -13.43 25.34 14.56
CA ASP A 314 -13.16 24.00 15.06
C ASP A 314 -11.65 23.82 15.23
N ASP A 315 -11.26 22.71 15.86
CA ASP A 315 -9.88 22.27 15.90
C ASP A 315 -9.30 22.15 14.48
N ILE A 316 -8.28 22.97 14.17
CA ILE A 316 -7.58 22.95 12.88
C ILE A 316 -6.32 22.14 13.04
N HIS A 317 -6.31 20.97 12.41
CA HIS A 317 -5.19 20.07 12.44
C HIS A 317 -4.12 20.47 11.43
N ILE A 318 -2.85 20.37 11.81
CA ILE A 318 -1.70 20.45 10.90
C ILE A 318 -1.02 19.09 10.83
N CYS A 319 -1.16 18.41 9.70
CA CYS A 319 -0.50 17.15 9.42
C CYS A 319 0.81 17.37 8.66
N ALA A 320 1.88 16.74 9.14
CA ALA A 320 3.18 16.67 8.49
C ALA A 320 3.47 15.22 8.08
N VAL A 321 3.71 14.98 6.79
CA VAL A 321 4.12 13.67 6.24
C VAL A 321 5.62 13.65 5.97
N ALA A 322 6.29 12.54 6.28
CA ALA A 322 7.70 12.34 5.92
C ALA A 322 7.79 11.71 4.52
N THR A 323 8.14 12.51 3.50
CA THR A 323 8.10 12.07 2.09
C THR A 323 9.01 10.89 1.77
N SER A 324 10.08 10.69 2.55
CA SER A 324 11.00 9.55 2.42
C SER A 324 10.36 8.20 2.75
N LYS A 325 9.22 8.19 3.46
CA LYS A 325 8.44 6.97 3.79
C LYS A 325 7.40 6.61 2.72
N PHE A 326 7.42 7.32 1.59
CA PHE A 326 6.51 7.09 0.48
C PHE A 326 7.30 6.71 -0.78
N PRO A 327 6.70 5.94 -1.69
CA PRO A 327 7.26 5.69 -3.00
C PRO A 327 7.53 7.01 -3.73
N ARG A 328 8.58 7.05 -4.57
CA ARG A 328 8.76 8.21 -5.45
C ARG A 328 7.52 8.36 -6.32
N ARG A 329 7.16 9.61 -6.64
CA ARG A 329 5.97 9.96 -7.42
C ARG A 329 4.64 9.79 -6.68
N GLN A 330 4.67 9.59 -5.35
CA GLN A 330 3.46 9.76 -4.54
C GLN A 330 3.02 11.22 -4.45
N PHE A 331 3.99 12.13 -4.55
CA PHE A 331 3.80 13.57 -4.57
C PHE A 331 4.42 14.14 -5.84
N ALA A 332 3.77 15.14 -6.42
CA ALA A 332 4.26 15.89 -7.57
C ALA A 332 4.12 17.38 -7.31
N ARG A 333 5.05 18.17 -7.84
CA ARG A 333 5.01 19.63 -7.70
C ARG A 333 3.96 20.21 -8.64
N ASP A 334 3.18 21.15 -8.14
CA ASP A 334 2.12 21.83 -8.91
C ASP A 334 2.64 22.44 -10.22
N LYS A 335 3.75 23.19 -10.18
CA LYS A 335 4.38 23.80 -11.36
C LYS A 335 4.82 22.79 -12.40
N TRP A 336 5.36 21.66 -11.93
CA TRP A 336 5.76 20.57 -12.81
C TRP A 336 4.54 19.98 -13.52
N LEU A 337 3.45 19.72 -12.79
CA LEU A 337 2.20 19.23 -13.38
C LEU A 337 1.60 20.25 -14.37
N LEU A 338 1.57 21.53 -14.03
CA LEU A 338 1.10 22.57 -14.95
C LEU A 338 1.92 22.58 -16.26
N ASN A 339 3.24 22.45 -16.17
CA ASN A 339 4.12 22.38 -17.34
C ASN A 339 3.95 21.09 -18.15
N SER A 340 3.67 19.95 -17.51
CA SER A 340 3.38 18.68 -18.19
C SER A 340 2.11 18.74 -19.04
N PHE A 341 1.09 19.51 -18.60
CA PHE A 341 -0.16 19.68 -19.33
C PHE A 341 -0.25 21.09 -19.95
N LYS A 342 0.84 21.58 -20.56
CA LYS A 342 0.91 22.92 -21.18
C LYS A 342 0.33 23.01 -22.59
N ASN A 343 0.07 21.88 -23.24
CA ASN A 343 -0.43 21.81 -24.63
C ASN A 343 -1.96 21.66 -24.72
N GLY A 344 -2.68 21.86 -23.62
CA GLY A 344 -4.15 21.87 -23.65
C GLY A 344 -4.70 23.13 -24.30
N ASP A 345 -5.95 23.07 -24.73
CA ASP A 345 -6.70 24.23 -25.18
C ASP A 345 -7.17 25.02 -23.95
N PHE A 346 -6.50 26.13 -23.66
CA PHE A 346 -6.80 26.96 -22.50
C PHE A 346 -7.70 28.14 -22.86
N SER A 347 -8.66 28.41 -21.99
CA SER A 347 -9.30 29.72 -21.94
C SER A 347 -8.29 30.83 -21.55
N ASP A 348 -8.65 32.08 -21.80
CA ASP A 348 -7.83 33.23 -21.37
C ASP A 348 -7.63 33.23 -19.85
N GLU A 349 -8.67 32.89 -19.07
CA GLU A 349 -8.60 32.76 -17.60
C GLU A 349 -7.59 31.70 -17.16
N GLU A 350 -7.58 30.54 -17.82
CA GLU A 350 -6.63 29.45 -17.53
C GLU A 350 -5.19 29.84 -17.86
N SER A 351 -5.00 30.52 -18.99
CA SER A 351 -3.70 31.02 -19.44
C SER A 351 -3.15 32.06 -18.47
N ASP A 352 -3.97 33.01 -18.04
CA ASP A 352 -3.59 34.03 -17.05
C ASP A 352 -3.25 33.40 -15.70
N PHE A 353 -4.05 32.45 -15.23
CA PHE A 353 -3.77 31.70 -14.01
C PHE A 353 -2.44 30.95 -14.07
N ARG A 354 -2.18 30.25 -15.17
CA ARG A 354 -0.92 29.52 -15.40
C ARG A 354 0.27 30.48 -15.39
N ASN A 355 0.17 31.60 -16.09
CA ASN A 355 1.21 32.63 -16.10
C ASN A 355 1.49 33.16 -14.69
N LEU A 356 0.44 33.43 -13.92
CA LEU A 356 0.53 33.92 -12.55
C LEU A 356 1.21 32.88 -11.62
N ARG A 357 0.89 31.59 -11.75
CA ARG A 357 1.51 30.53 -10.94
C ARG A 357 2.94 30.21 -11.34
N LEU A 358 3.24 30.15 -12.64
CA LEU A 358 4.53 29.71 -13.16
C LEU A 358 5.58 30.82 -13.08
N ASN A 359 5.22 32.06 -13.43
CA ASN A 359 6.20 33.14 -13.64
C ASN A 359 6.33 34.11 -12.47
N LEU A 360 5.34 34.20 -11.57
CA LEU A 360 5.38 35.13 -10.44
C LEU A 360 5.72 34.40 -9.13
N THR A 361 6.93 34.61 -8.64
CA THR A 361 7.46 33.95 -7.43
C THR A 361 6.63 34.19 -6.17
N GLN A 362 5.95 35.34 -6.06
CA GLN A 362 5.05 35.65 -4.94
C GLN A 362 3.81 34.74 -4.84
N TYR A 363 3.47 34.02 -5.92
CA TYR A 363 2.37 33.05 -5.94
C TYR A 363 2.86 31.61 -5.81
N ASP A 364 4.15 31.41 -5.54
CA ASP A 364 4.73 30.11 -5.20
C ASP A 364 4.53 29.82 -3.70
N ASN A 365 3.46 29.09 -3.40
CA ASN A 365 3.11 28.65 -2.04
C ASN A 365 3.77 27.33 -1.62
N GLY A 366 4.74 26.83 -2.39
CA GLY A 366 5.39 25.56 -2.07
C GLY A 366 4.51 24.32 -2.34
N GLU A 367 3.50 24.39 -3.21
CA GLU A 367 2.46 23.37 -3.31
C GLU A 367 2.88 22.07 -4.03
N TYR A 368 2.51 20.95 -3.42
CA TYR A 368 2.66 19.60 -3.94
C TYR A 368 1.30 18.91 -3.91
N LEU A 369 1.06 18.03 -4.87
CA LEU A 369 -0.19 17.29 -4.99
C LEU A 369 0.08 15.80 -4.77
N SER A 370 -0.85 15.11 -4.12
CA SER A 370 -0.97 13.64 -4.17
C SER A 370 -2.28 13.25 -4.85
N GLN A 371 -2.38 12.00 -5.32
CA GLN A 371 -3.59 11.48 -6.01
C GLN A 371 -4.33 10.45 -5.17
N GLY A 372 -5.65 10.39 -5.32
CA GLY A 372 -6.47 9.34 -4.72
C GLY A 372 -6.42 9.37 -3.20
N LYS A 373 -5.98 8.26 -2.62
CA LYS A 373 -5.80 8.11 -1.17
C LYS A 373 -4.32 8.00 -0.83
N LEU A 374 -3.94 8.60 0.29
CA LEU A 374 -2.62 8.55 0.89
C LEU A 374 -2.75 7.96 2.30
N LEU A 375 -2.11 6.82 2.52
CA LEU A 375 -2.05 6.18 3.84
C LEU A 375 -0.92 6.82 4.66
N ILE A 376 -1.28 7.46 5.76
CA ILE A 376 -0.35 8.28 6.56
C ILE A 376 -0.06 7.70 7.94
N GLU A 377 -0.74 6.61 8.33
CA GLU A 377 -0.48 5.89 9.58
C GLU A 377 1.00 5.46 9.69
N GLY A 378 1.67 5.80 10.79
CA GLY A 378 3.10 5.52 11.01
C GLY A 378 4.06 6.32 10.12
N ARG A 379 3.55 7.21 9.26
CA ARG A 379 4.32 8.01 8.29
C ARG A 379 4.11 9.53 8.44
N SER A 380 3.25 9.94 9.37
CA SER A 380 2.88 11.32 9.63
C SER A 380 2.86 11.65 11.11
N CYS A 381 2.75 12.95 11.41
CA CYS A 381 2.45 13.50 12.72
C CYS A 381 1.41 14.61 12.52
N THR A 382 0.38 14.64 13.38
CA THR A 382 -0.66 15.65 13.36
C THR A 382 -0.62 16.46 14.65
N LEU A 383 -0.59 17.78 14.51
CA LEU A 383 -0.78 18.73 15.60
C LEU A 383 -2.23 19.22 15.55
N VAL A 384 -2.81 19.50 16.72
CA VAL A 384 -4.14 20.11 16.88
C VAL A 384 -3.96 21.54 17.36
#